data_AF-A0A357N9J0-F1
#
_entry.id   AF-A0A357N9J0-F1
#
_cell.length_a   1.000
_cell.length_b   1.000
_cell.length_c   1.000
_cell.angle_alpha   90.00
_cell.angle_beta   90.00
_cell.angle_gamma   90.00
#
_symmetry.space_group_name_H-M   'P 1'
#
loop_
_entity.id
_entity.type
_entity.pdbx_description
1 polymer ?
#
loop_
_entity_poly.entity_id
_entity_poly.type
_entity_poly.pdbx_seq_one_letter_code
_entity_poly.pdbx_strand_id
1 'polypeptide(L)'
;KANLWREQLEKEQIRIAENPFESERKCMSVVYKNLAGSKTAYVKGAPDTIVNLCSYLFIGGKEIPLHDQWKEKILAANDEMASEALRVLGMAYKRMPDNRTDFSAEEVERGLTFVGLAGMIDPPREEVKQAIAVCRKAGIKTVMITGDHRNTALAIARELNMA
;
A
#
# COMPACT_ATOMS: atom_id res chain seq x y z
N LYS A 1 -8.41 15.04 -7.47
CA LYS A 1 -7.38 14.36 -8.30
C LYS A 1 -6.17 15.27 -8.38
N ALA A 2 -4.95 14.76 -8.24
CA ALA A 2 -3.72 15.56 -8.19
C ALA A 2 -3.23 16.07 -9.58
N ASN A 3 -4.00 15.88 -10.66
CA ASN A 3 -3.62 16.24 -12.03
C ASN A 3 -2.26 15.66 -12.50
N LEU A 4 -1.89 14.48 -11.97
CA LEU A 4 -0.69 13.75 -12.37
C LEU A 4 -1.10 12.53 -13.18
N TRP A 5 -0.59 12.45 -14.41
CA TRP A 5 -0.81 11.33 -15.32
C TRP A 5 0.50 10.61 -15.60
N ARG A 6 0.43 9.28 -15.71
CA ARG A 6 1.60 8.44 -15.93
C ARG A 6 2.32 8.83 -17.22
N GLU A 7 1.58 9.08 -18.28
CA GLU A 7 2.10 9.47 -19.60
C GLU A 7 2.85 10.81 -19.58
N GLN A 8 2.54 11.68 -18.61
CA GLN A 8 3.26 12.94 -18.42
C GLN A 8 4.54 12.69 -17.62
N LEU A 9 4.47 11.93 -16.55
CA LEU A 9 5.63 11.58 -15.73
C LEU A 9 6.66 10.78 -16.54
N GLU A 10 6.21 9.88 -17.41
CA GLU A 10 7.09 9.04 -18.25
C GLU A 10 7.85 9.82 -19.33
N LYS A 11 7.55 11.11 -19.53
CA LYS A 11 8.38 12.02 -20.36
C LYS A 11 9.64 12.50 -19.64
N GLU A 12 9.61 12.53 -18.31
CA GLU A 12 10.69 13.06 -17.46
C GLU A 12 11.48 11.96 -16.77
N GLN A 13 10.91 10.76 -16.66
CA GLN A 13 11.53 9.60 -16.02
C GLN A 13 11.12 8.30 -16.70
N ILE A 14 12.05 7.37 -16.83
CA ILE A 14 11.84 6.07 -17.48
C ILE A 14 11.90 4.98 -16.42
N ARG A 15 10.92 4.08 -16.42
CA ARG A 15 10.97 2.87 -15.57
C ARG A 15 12.03 1.92 -16.11
N ILE A 16 13.00 1.57 -15.27
CA ILE A 16 14.14 0.72 -15.64
C ILE A 16 14.13 -0.66 -14.94
N ALA A 17 13.34 -0.82 -13.88
CA ALA A 17 13.16 -2.10 -13.21
C ALA A 17 11.79 -2.14 -12.49
N GLU A 18 11.31 -3.35 -12.26
CA GLU A 18 10.06 -3.64 -11.53
C GLU A 18 10.20 -4.96 -10.80
N ASN A 19 9.92 -4.94 -9.50
CA ASN A 19 9.68 -6.13 -8.70
C ASN A 19 8.16 -6.18 -8.45
N PRO A 20 7.43 -7.08 -9.11
CA PRO A 20 5.97 -7.13 -9.03
C PRO A 20 5.50 -7.46 -7.61
N PHE A 21 4.20 -7.35 -7.37
CA PHE A 21 3.64 -7.72 -6.07
C PHE A 21 3.76 -9.23 -5.84
N GLU A 22 4.29 -9.60 -4.68
CA GLU A 22 4.34 -10.98 -4.20
C GLU A 22 3.67 -11.08 -2.83
N SER A 23 2.89 -12.14 -2.62
CA SER A 23 2.15 -12.33 -1.37
C SER A 23 3.07 -12.55 -0.17
N GLU A 24 4.25 -13.16 -0.37
CA GLU A 24 5.26 -13.31 0.68
C GLU A 24 5.83 -11.95 1.11
N ARG A 25 6.08 -11.06 0.14
CA ARG A 25 6.67 -9.73 0.38
C ARG A 25 5.64 -8.65 0.71
N LYS A 26 4.36 -8.86 0.38
CA LYS A 26 3.23 -7.92 0.58
C LYS A 26 3.47 -6.50 0.04
N CYS A 27 4.37 -6.35 -0.91
CA CYS A 27 4.67 -5.08 -1.56
C CYS A 27 5.15 -5.31 -2.98
N MET A 28 5.24 -4.21 -3.74
CA MET A 28 5.88 -4.15 -5.03
C MET A 28 6.76 -2.91 -5.09
N SER A 29 7.76 -2.94 -5.96
CA SER A 29 8.66 -1.81 -6.19
C SER A 29 8.93 -1.57 -7.66
N VAL A 30 9.15 -0.32 -8.02
CA VAL A 30 9.56 0.10 -9.36
C VAL A 30 10.72 1.08 -9.26
N VAL A 31 11.68 0.99 -10.16
CA VAL A 31 12.81 1.91 -10.22
C VAL A 31 12.67 2.77 -11.46
N TYR A 32 12.71 4.09 -11.26
CA TYR A 32 12.72 5.08 -12.32
C TYR A 32 14.07 5.77 -12.39
N LYS A 33 14.48 6.09 -13.62
CA LYS A 33 15.63 6.93 -13.93
C LYS A 33 15.15 8.22 -14.59
N ASN A 34 15.48 9.37 -14.02
CA ASN A 34 15.15 10.66 -14.62
C ASN A 34 16.12 11.03 -15.76
N LEU A 35 15.83 12.13 -16.48
CA LEU A 35 16.69 12.62 -17.57
C LEU A 35 18.11 13.00 -17.12
N ALA A 36 18.30 13.40 -15.87
CA ALA A 36 19.62 13.70 -15.29
C ALA A 36 20.42 12.44 -14.92
N GLY A 37 19.80 11.27 -15.01
CA GLY A 37 20.41 9.98 -14.70
C GLY A 37 20.19 9.48 -13.28
N SER A 38 19.61 10.31 -12.39
CA SER A 38 19.31 9.94 -11.01
C SER A 38 18.23 8.87 -10.94
N LYS A 39 18.40 7.95 -10.00
CA LYS A 39 17.51 6.79 -9.82
C LYS A 39 16.72 6.91 -8.54
N THR A 40 15.42 6.62 -8.64
CA THR A 40 14.52 6.56 -7.50
C THR A 40 13.70 5.29 -7.57
N ALA A 41 13.73 4.53 -6.48
CA ALA A 41 12.78 3.45 -6.27
C ALA A 41 11.53 3.97 -5.58
N TYR A 42 10.37 3.54 -6.06
CA TYR A 42 9.08 3.74 -5.41
C TYR A 42 8.52 2.39 -5.00
N VAL A 43 8.06 2.30 -3.75
CA VAL A 43 7.56 1.07 -3.15
C VAL A 43 6.17 1.33 -2.60
N LYS A 44 5.25 0.41 -2.89
CA LYS A 44 3.90 0.42 -2.32
C LYS A 44 3.50 -0.98 -1.87
N GLY A 45 2.71 -1.06 -0.81
CA GLY A 45 2.31 -2.35 -0.25
C GLY A 45 1.48 -2.22 1.02
N ALA A 46 1.39 -3.32 1.75
CA ALA A 46 0.72 -3.36 3.05
C ALA A 46 1.38 -2.36 4.02
N PRO A 47 0.62 -1.50 4.72
CA PRO A 47 1.18 -0.47 5.60
C PRO A 47 2.16 -0.97 6.66
N ASP A 48 1.85 -2.11 7.29
CA ASP A 48 2.68 -2.79 8.29
C ASP A 48 4.00 -3.27 7.68
N THR A 49 3.99 -3.73 6.44
CA THR A 49 5.22 -4.12 5.74
C THR A 49 6.04 -2.90 5.37
N ILE A 50 5.43 -1.90 4.73
CA ILE A 50 6.16 -0.73 4.23
C ILE A 50 6.82 0.05 5.36
N VAL A 51 6.14 0.27 6.49
CA VAL A 51 6.72 1.00 7.63
C VAL A 51 7.95 0.30 8.22
N ASN A 52 7.98 -1.04 8.18
CA ASN A 52 9.12 -1.83 8.67
C ASN A 52 10.33 -1.82 7.73
N LEU A 53 10.11 -1.53 6.44
CA LEU A 53 11.18 -1.36 5.45
C LEU A 53 11.78 0.07 5.46
N CYS A 54 11.17 1.00 6.19
CA CYS A 54 11.56 2.40 6.23
C CYS A 54 12.56 2.70 7.35
N SER A 55 13.55 3.54 7.04
CA SER A 55 14.47 4.15 8.02
C SER A 55 14.21 5.64 8.22
N TYR A 56 13.49 6.27 7.28
CA TYR A 56 13.18 7.69 7.31
C TYR A 56 11.68 7.95 7.11
N LEU A 57 11.25 9.16 7.47
CA LEU A 57 9.92 9.72 7.27
C LEU A 57 10.06 11.04 6.53
N PHE A 58 9.23 11.26 5.51
CA PHE A 58 9.15 12.54 4.82
C PHE A 58 8.06 13.41 5.45
N ILE A 59 8.47 14.49 6.12
CA ILE A 59 7.54 15.44 6.76
C ILE A 59 8.01 16.88 6.56
N GLY A 60 7.11 17.77 6.20
CA GLY A 60 7.43 19.19 6.00
C GLY A 60 8.52 19.45 4.95
N GLY A 61 8.61 18.61 3.93
CA GLY A 61 9.61 18.73 2.86
C GLY A 61 10.99 18.15 3.20
N LYS A 62 11.15 17.46 4.33
CA LYS A 62 12.43 16.91 4.80
C LYS A 62 12.32 15.44 5.16
N GLU A 63 13.41 14.72 4.94
CA GLU A 63 13.60 13.36 5.44
C GLU A 63 14.14 13.42 6.87
N ILE A 64 13.45 12.80 7.82
CA ILE A 64 13.88 12.66 9.21
C ILE A 64 13.94 11.18 9.59
N PRO A 65 14.75 10.77 10.58
CA PRO A 65 14.77 9.38 11.03
C PRO A 65 13.39 8.89 11.51
N LEU A 66 13.00 7.68 11.09
CA LEU A 66 11.77 7.03 11.51
C LEU A 66 12.00 6.27 12.83
N HIS A 67 11.68 6.90 13.94
CA HIS A 67 11.69 6.27 15.27
C HIS A 67 10.35 5.59 15.60
N ASP A 68 10.34 4.75 16.64
CA ASP A 68 9.20 3.88 16.96
C ASP A 68 7.90 4.66 17.24
N GLN A 69 7.99 5.85 17.86
CA GLN A 69 6.83 6.73 18.05
C GLN A 69 6.14 7.12 16.74
N TRP A 70 6.90 7.28 15.65
CA TRP A 70 6.32 7.55 14.34
C TRP A 70 5.70 6.31 13.73
N LYS A 71 6.31 5.13 13.93
CA LYS A 71 5.75 3.86 13.48
C LYS A 71 4.40 3.59 14.13
N GLU A 72 4.30 3.79 15.44
CA GLU A 72 3.05 3.66 16.20
C GLU A 72 1.96 4.59 15.65
N LYS A 73 2.29 5.87 15.38
CA LYS A 73 1.36 6.82 14.76
C LYS A 73 0.88 6.39 13.38
N ILE A 74 1.78 5.87 12.54
CA ILE A 74 1.44 5.38 11.20
C ILE A 74 0.51 4.16 11.30
N LEU A 75 0.80 3.22 12.19
CA LEU A 75 -0.03 2.02 12.37
C LEU A 75 -1.41 2.36 12.96
N ALA A 76 -1.48 3.30 13.89
CA ALA A 76 -2.75 3.80 14.42
C ALA A 76 -3.61 4.46 13.33
N ALA A 77 -3.02 5.29 12.47
CA ALA A 77 -3.72 5.89 11.34
C ALA A 77 -4.20 4.83 10.33
N ASN A 78 -3.41 3.78 10.09
CA ASN A 78 -3.84 2.65 9.29
C ASN A 78 -5.05 1.93 9.90
N ASP A 79 -5.05 1.69 11.22
CA ASP A 79 -6.17 1.05 11.91
C ASP A 79 -7.45 1.88 11.84
N GLU A 80 -7.36 3.20 12.00
CA GLU A 80 -8.47 4.13 11.84
C GLU A 80 -9.07 4.02 10.43
N MET A 81 -8.24 4.15 9.39
CA MET A 81 -8.68 4.04 8.01
C MET A 81 -9.27 2.65 7.69
N ALA A 82 -8.67 1.58 8.21
CA ALA A 82 -9.17 0.22 8.02
C ALA A 82 -10.52 0.00 8.72
N SER A 83 -10.78 0.68 9.85
CA SER A 83 -12.07 0.62 10.55
C SER A 83 -13.21 1.23 9.75
N GLU A 84 -12.90 2.15 8.84
CA GLU A 84 -13.81 2.73 7.86
C GLU A 84 -13.95 1.88 6.57
N ALA A 85 -13.56 0.59 6.64
CA ALA A 85 -13.57 -0.34 5.50
C ALA A 85 -12.69 0.10 4.32
N LEU A 86 -11.71 0.98 4.53
CA LEU A 86 -10.77 1.37 3.49
C LEU A 86 -9.72 0.27 3.32
N ARG A 87 -9.38 -0.03 2.07
CA ARG A 87 -8.15 -0.71 1.69
C ARG A 87 -7.02 0.30 1.72
N VAL A 88 -6.07 0.11 2.63
CA VAL A 88 -4.98 1.06 2.87
C VAL A 88 -3.67 0.54 2.25
N LEU A 89 -2.95 1.43 1.58
CA LEU A 89 -1.59 1.17 1.08
C LEU A 89 -0.60 2.13 1.71
N GLY A 90 0.56 1.60 2.11
CA GLY A 90 1.73 2.40 2.46
C GLY A 90 2.53 2.77 1.22
N MET A 91 3.05 4.00 1.18
CA MET A 91 3.87 4.52 0.09
C MET A 91 5.23 4.98 0.63
N ALA A 92 6.29 4.56 -0.03
CA ALA A 92 7.65 4.94 0.32
C ALA A 92 8.54 5.09 -0.93
N TYR A 93 9.67 5.78 -0.80
CA TYR A 93 10.67 5.87 -1.85
C TYR A 93 12.09 5.71 -1.31
N LYS A 94 13.03 5.44 -2.22
CA LYS A 94 14.47 5.45 -1.94
C LYS A 94 15.22 6.07 -3.10
N ARG A 95 16.01 7.11 -2.81
CA ARG A 95 16.99 7.63 -3.77
C ARG A 95 18.16 6.65 -3.85
N MET A 96 18.51 6.24 -5.06
CA MET A 96 19.56 5.26 -5.28
C MET A 96 20.80 5.95 -5.86
N PRO A 97 22.02 5.51 -5.50
CA PRO A 97 23.24 5.99 -6.13
C PRO A 97 23.23 5.75 -7.64
N ASP A 98 23.73 6.72 -8.41
CA ASP A 98 23.71 6.66 -9.88
C ASP A 98 24.46 5.45 -10.45
N ASN A 99 25.52 5.00 -9.76
CA ASN A 99 26.30 3.82 -10.13
C ASN A 99 25.64 2.48 -9.74
N ARG A 100 24.51 2.48 -9.02
CA ARG A 100 23.82 1.25 -8.60
C ARG A 100 23.16 0.57 -9.80
N THR A 101 23.47 -0.70 -10.02
CA THR A 101 22.90 -1.51 -11.11
C THR A 101 22.05 -2.67 -10.62
N ASP A 102 22.14 -3.01 -9.33
CA ASP A 102 21.29 -4.01 -8.70
C ASP A 102 19.96 -3.38 -8.30
N PHE A 103 18.88 -3.95 -8.84
CA PHE A 103 17.49 -3.52 -8.61
C PHE A 103 16.62 -4.66 -8.07
N SER A 104 17.25 -5.69 -7.50
CA SER A 104 16.57 -6.76 -6.77
C SER A 104 15.69 -6.20 -5.65
N ALA A 105 14.65 -6.95 -5.28
CA ALA A 105 13.76 -6.58 -4.18
C ALA A 105 14.54 -6.36 -2.88
N GLU A 106 15.54 -7.21 -2.59
CA GLU A 106 16.38 -7.14 -1.40
C GLU A 106 17.17 -5.83 -1.30
N GLU A 107 17.64 -5.30 -2.44
CA GLU A 107 18.35 -4.02 -2.47
C GLU A 107 17.40 -2.83 -2.42
N VAL A 108 16.30 -2.91 -3.16
CA VAL A 108 15.38 -1.79 -3.36
C VAL A 108 14.48 -1.58 -2.13
N GLU A 109 14.00 -2.64 -1.51
CA GLU A 109 12.94 -2.64 -0.50
C GLU A 109 13.50 -2.57 0.93
N ARG A 110 14.56 -1.76 1.13
CA ARG A 110 15.18 -1.53 2.44
C ARG A 110 15.72 -0.12 2.60
N GLY A 111 15.67 0.40 3.82
CA GLY A 111 16.18 1.74 4.12
C GLY A 111 15.38 2.84 3.42
N LEU A 112 14.06 2.62 3.30
CA LEU A 112 13.16 3.50 2.57
C LEU A 112 12.84 4.78 3.37
N THR A 113 12.31 5.77 2.67
CA THR A 113 11.66 6.94 3.25
C THR A 113 10.14 6.80 3.12
N PHE A 114 9.46 6.70 4.26
CA PHE A 114 8.01 6.66 4.32
C PHE A 114 7.41 8.02 3.92
N VAL A 115 6.40 8.02 3.06
CA VAL A 115 5.72 9.25 2.61
C VAL A 115 4.34 9.38 3.21
N GLY A 116 3.57 8.29 3.24
CA GLY A 116 2.20 8.35 3.71
C GLY A 116 1.39 7.10 3.43
N LEU A 117 0.12 7.18 3.85
CA LEU A 117 -0.91 6.18 3.61
C LEU A 117 -1.90 6.68 2.55
N ALA A 118 -2.43 5.76 1.76
CA ALA A 118 -3.53 6.03 0.83
C ALA A 118 -4.64 5.01 1.07
N GLY A 119 -5.84 5.50 1.43
CA GLY A 119 -7.04 4.70 1.59
C GLY A 119 -7.89 4.74 0.35
N MET A 120 -8.38 3.59 -0.07
CA MET A 120 -9.39 3.46 -1.12
C MET A 120 -10.52 2.57 -0.64
N ILE A 121 -11.75 3.00 -0.87
CA ILE A 121 -12.91 2.16 -0.61
C ILE A 121 -13.05 1.16 -1.76
N ASP A 122 -13.18 -0.12 -1.42
CA ASP A 122 -13.56 -1.18 -2.35
C ASP A 122 -14.96 -1.67 -1.95
N PRO A 123 -16.01 -0.95 -2.38
CA PRO A 123 -17.35 -1.22 -1.87
C PRO A 123 -17.82 -2.59 -2.33
N PRO A 124 -18.51 -3.36 -1.48
CA PRO A 124 -19.12 -4.61 -1.91
C PRO A 124 -20.14 -4.32 -3.01
N ARG A 125 -20.24 -5.25 -3.97
CA ARG A 125 -21.27 -5.15 -5.00
C ARG A 125 -22.66 -5.22 -4.35
N GLU A 126 -23.58 -4.36 -4.78
CA GLU A 126 -24.91 -4.23 -4.18
C GLU A 126 -25.69 -5.56 -4.16
N GLU A 127 -25.52 -6.40 -5.19
CA GLU A 127 -26.14 -7.72 -5.29
C GLU A 127 -25.70 -8.71 -4.20
N VAL A 128 -24.53 -8.50 -3.57
CA VAL A 128 -23.96 -9.44 -2.59
C VAL A 128 -24.82 -9.49 -1.32
N LYS A 129 -25.34 -8.35 -0.87
CA LYS A 129 -26.22 -8.29 0.31
C LYS A 129 -27.46 -9.15 0.12
N GLN A 130 -28.07 -9.10 -1.07
CA GLN A 130 -29.25 -9.89 -1.41
C GLN A 130 -28.91 -11.38 -1.51
N ALA A 131 -27.81 -11.73 -2.16
CA ALA A 131 -27.37 -13.12 -2.30
C ALA A 131 -27.13 -13.79 -0.93
N ILE A 132 -26.45 -13.09 -0.01
CA ILE A 132 -26.21 -13.58 1.36
C ILE A 132 -27.53 -13.82 2.10
N ALA A 133 -28.49 -12.90 1.98
CA ALA A 133 -29.80 -13.05 2.60
C ALA A 133 -30.57 -14.28 2.08
N VAL A 134 -30.51 -14.54 0.77
CA VAL A 134 -31.12 -15.73 0.15
C VAL A 134 -30.46 -17.01 0.67
N CYS A 135 -29.12 -17.09 0.68
CA CYS A 135 -28.39 -18.23 1.22
C CYS A 135 -28.73 -18.50 2.68
N ARG A 136 -28.80 -17.45 3.51
CA ARG A 136 -29.15 -17.57 4.93
C ARG A 136 -30.57 -18.08 5.14
N LYS A 137 -31.54 -17.61 4.34
CA LYS A 137 -32.93 -18.13 4.36
C LYS A 137 -33.00 -19.61 3.97
N ALA A 138 -32.12 -20.08 3.11
CA ALA A 138 -32.01 -21.48 2.72
C ALA A 138 -31.24 -22.36 3.74
N GLY A 139 -30.80 -21.79 4.87
CA GLY A 139 -30.02 -22.51 5.89
C GLY A 139 -28.54 -22.71 5.51
N ILE A 140 -28.04 -22.02 4.49
CA ILE A 140 -26.65 -22.10 4.04
C ILE A 140 -25.80 -21.11 4.84
N LYS A 141 -24.71 -21.61 5.44
CA LYS A 141 -23.72 -20.79 6.15
C LYS A 141 -22.79 -20.10 5.15
N THR A 142 -22.76 -18.78 5.14
CA THR A 142 -21.82 -17.98 4.35
C THR A 142 -20.55 -17.69 5.16
N VAL A 143 -19.39 -17.68 4.50
CA VAL A 143 -18.09 -17.36 5.09
C VAL A 143 -17.32 -16.41 4.18
N MET A 144 -16.57 -15.47 4.76
CA MET A 144 -15.69 -14.57 4.03
C MET A 144 -14.24 -15.08 4.10
N ILE A 145 -13.57 -15.18 2.96
CA ILE A 145 -12.15 -15.50 2.84
C ILE A 145 -11.49 -14.31 2.14
N THR A 146 -10.65 -13.57 2.87
CA THR A 146 -9.92 -12.42 2.32
C THR A 146 -8.51 -12.36 2.89
N GLY A 147 -7.57 -11.82 2.10
CA GLY A 147 -6.22 -11.47 2.53
C GLY A 147 -6.08 -10.04 3.04
N ASP A 148 -7.19 -9.29 3.11
CA ASP A 148 -7.20 -7.92 3.62
C ASP A 148 -6.91 -7.83 5.11
N HIS A 149 -6.64 -6.60 5.56
CA HIS A 149 -6.50 -6.30 6.98
C HIS A 149 -7.76 -6.72 7.75
N ARG A 150 -7.57 -7.29 8.94
CA ARG A 150 -8.65 -7.86 9.77
C ARG A 150 -9.79 -6.85 10.01
N ASN A 151 -9.44 -5.60 10.27
CA ASN A 151 -10.43 -4.55 10.56
C ASN A 151 -11.25 -4.20 9.32
N THR A 152 -10.62 -4.11 8.15
CA THR A 152 -11.30 -3.89 6.86
C THR A 152 -12.26 -5.04 6.57
N ALA A 153 -11.80 -6.29 6.69
CA ALA A 153 -12.61 -7.48 6.49
C ALA A 153 -13.82 -7.52 7.43
N LEU A 154 -13.63 -7.19 8.71
CA LEU A 154 -14.70 -7.15 9.70
C LEU A 154 -15.70 -6.02 9.40
N ALA A 155 -15.23 -4.85 8.98
CA ALA A 155 -16.09 -3.73 8.59
C ALA A 155 -16.97 -4.10 7.39
N ILE A 156 -16.41 -4.70 6.34
CA ILE A 156 -17.15 -5.21 5.19
C ILE A 156 -18.13 -6.32 5.60
N ALA A 157 -17.71 -7.25 6.47
CA ALA A 157 -18.56 -8.33 6.94
C ALA A 157 -19.79 -7.81 7.70
N ARG A 158 -19.63 -6.77 8.53
CA ARG A 158 -20.75 -6.09 9.21
C ARG A 158 -21.67 -5.40 8.20
N GLU A 159 -21.11 -4.72 7.21
CA GLU A 159 -21.90 -4.09 6.14
C GLU A 159 -22.76 -5.11 5.37
N LEU A 160 -22.22 -6.33 5.19
CA LEU A 160 -22.89 -7.44 4.52
C LEU A 160 -23.78 -8.30 5.45
N ASN A 161 -23.95 -7.93 6.72
CA ASN A 161 -24.70 -8.69 7.73
C ASN A 161 -24.20 -10.13 7.93
N MET A 162 -22.88 -10.34 7.80
CA MET A 162 -22.21 -11.62 8.01
C MET A 162 -21.62 -11.78 9.44
N ALA A 163 -21.46 -10.68 10.17
CA ALA A 163 -20.82 -10.60 11.49
C ALA A 163 -21.60 -9.72 12.47
#